data_AF-B4IIR7-F1
#
_entry.id   AF-B4IIR7-F1
#
_cell.length_a   1.000
_cell.length_b   1.000
_cell.length_c   1.000
_cell.angle_alpha   90.00
_cell.angle_beta   90.00
_cell.angle_gamma   90.00
#
_symmetry.space_group_name_H-M   'P 1'
#
loop_
_entity.id
_entity.type
_entity.pdbx_description
1 polymer ?
#
loop_
_entity_poly.entity_id
_entity_poly.type
_entity_poly.pdbx_seq_one_letter_code
_entity_poly.pdbx_strand_id
1 'polypeptide(L)' 'MAQGLDSMEILPFRVAAYDKSASRMAFFEPKRKDEFEFISGTKMRTLAKTGASPPDGFMEPEAWRILATYYQNLPQS' A
#
# COMPACT_ATOMS: atom_id res chain seq x y z
N MET A 1 28.09 -1.77 -12.93
CA MET A 1 26.97 -2.65 -12.51
C MET A 1 27.48 -3.54 -11.37
N ALA A 2 26.63 -3.91 -10.41
CA ALA A 2 27.06 -4.76 -9.29
C ALA A 2 27.41 -6.17 -9.80
N GLN A 3 28.52 -6.75 -9.34
CA GLN A 3 28.89 -8.12 -9.69
C GLN A 3 27.78 -9.10 -9.25
N GLY A 4 27.39 -10.02 -10.14
CA GLY A 4 26.34 -11.03 -9.88
C GLY A 4 24.94 -10.67 -10.41
N LEU A 5 24.73 -9.45 -10.92
CA LEU A 5 23.47 -9.09 -11.58
C LEU A 5 23.29 -9.80 -12.93
N ASP A 6 24.38 -10.10 -13.63
CA ASP A 6 24.35 -10.72 -14.96
C ASP A 6 23.85 -12.18 -14.93
N SER A 7 23.92 -12.84 -13.76
CA SER A 7 23.40 -14.19 -13.53
C SER A 7 21.98 -14.22 -12.95
N MET A 8 21.33 -13.06 -12.80
CA MET A 8 20.02 -12.93 -12.15
C MET A 8 18.97 -12.43 -13.16
N GLU A 9 17.82 -13.10 -13.19
CA GLU A 9 16.67 -12.64 -13.97
C GLU A 9 15.90 -11.57 -13.20
N ILE A 10 15.76 -10.39 -13.80
CA ILE A 10 14.98 -9.29 -13.22
C ILE A 10 13.54 -9.42 -13.73
N LEU A 11 12.59 -9.52 -12.80
CA LEU A 11 11.16 -9.50 -13.11
C LEU A 11 10.59 -8.09 -12.87
N PRO A 12 10.38 -7.27 -13.91
CA PRO A 12 9.86 -5.93 -13.75
C PRO A 12 8.35 -5.94 -13.49
N PHE A 13 7.91 -5.17 -12.50
CA PHE A 13 6.49 -4.93 -12.23
C PHE A 13 6.14 -3.46 -12.44
N ARG A 14 4.90 -3.23 -12.90
CA ARG A 14 4.30 -1.89 -12.94
C ARG A 14 3.75 -1.53 -11.56
N VAL A 15 3.48 -0.24 -11.33
CA VAL A 15 2.87 0.23 -10.09
C VAL A 15 1.51 -0.43 -9.89
N ALA A 16 1.25 -0.94 -8.69
CA ALA A 16 -0.06 -1.40 -8.25
C ALA A 16 -0.69 -0.37 -7.31
N ALA A 17 -2.00 -0.19 -7.41
CA ALA A 17 -2.80 0.70 -6.57
C ALA A 17 -4.13 0.01 -6.25
N TYR A 18 -4.89 0.57 -5.31
CA TYR A 18 -6.19 0.01 -4.94
C TYR A 18 -7.22 0.35 -6.03
N ASP A 19 -7.72 -0.66 -6.74
CA ASP A 19 -8.80 -0.49 -7.72
C ASP A 19 -10.15 -0.48 -6.97
N LYS A 20 -10.79 0.68 -6.91
CA LYS A 20 -12.08 0.87 -6.22
C LYS A 20 -13.23 0.14 -6.90
N SER A 21 -13.13 -0.12 -8.21
CA SER A 21 -14.16 -0.86 -8.96
C SER A 21 -14.14 -2.36 -8.64
N ALA A 22 -12.95 -2.88 -8.32
CA ALA A 22 -12.72 -4.30 -8.04
C ALA A 22 -12.48 -4.61 -6.55
N SER A 23 -12.44 -3.58 -5.69
CA SER A 23 -12.15 -3.65 -4.25
C SER A 23 -10.89 -4.46 -3.91
N ARG A 24 -9.81 -4.27 -4.69
CA ARG A 24 -8.55 -5.01 -4.51
C ARG A 24 -7.36 -4.29 -5.13
N MET A 25 -6.17 -4.72 -4.77
CA MET A 25 -4.93 -4.29 -5.42
C MET A 25 -4.87 -4.78 -6.87
N ALA A 26 -4.59 -3.87 -7.81
CA ALA A 26 -4.41 -4.18 -9.23
C ALA A 26 -3.32 -3.29 -9.84
N PHE A 27 -2.78 -3.69 -10.99
CA PHE A 27 -1.83 -2.85 -11.73
C PHE A 27 -2.54 -1.57 -12.19
N PHE A 28 -1.90 -0.42 -11.97
CA PHE A 28 -2.46 0.88 -12.28
C PHE A 28 -2.69 1.05 -13.79
N GLU A 29 -3.87 1.52 -14.16
CA GLU A 29 -4.25 1.83 -15.53
C GLU A 29 -4.49 3.34 -15.71
N PRO A 30 -3.60 4.08 -16.42
CA PRO A 30 -3.73 5.53 -16.56
C PRO A 30 -5.05 6.01 -17.19
N LYS A 31 -5.69 5.16 -18.02
CA LYS A 31 -6.98 5.47 -18.67
C LYS A 31 -8.15 5.49 -17.68
N ARG A 32 -8.07 4.72 -16.59
CA ARG A 32 -9.08 4.62 -15.53
C ARG A 32 -8.56 5.22 -14.21
N LYS A 33 -7.68 6.23 -14.28
CA LYS A 33 -6.96 6.74 -13.09
C LYS A 33 -7.87 7.10 -11.90
N ASP A 34 -9.08 7.58 -12.17
CA ASP A 34 -10.03 8.01 -11.15
C ASP A 34 -10.68 6.83 -10.41
N GLU A 35 -10.54 5.61 -10.93
CA GLU A 35 -10.97 4.36 -10.30
C GLU A 35 -9.90 3.79 -9.36
N PHE A 36 -8.68 4.32 -9.38
CA PHE A 36 -7.59 3.88 -8.50
C PHE A 36 -7.39 4.83 -7.33
N GLU A 37 -7.09 4.27 -6.17
CA GLU A 37 -6.71 5.01 -4.98
C GLU A 37 -5.27 4.68 -4.57
N PHE A 38 -4.47 5.73 -4.41
CA PHE A 38 -3.09 5.63 -3.91
C PHE A 38 -3.07 5.91 -2.41
N ILE A 39 -2.83 4.87 -1.62
CA ILE A 39 -2.72 4.95 -0.17
C ILE A 39 -1.25 5.00 0.20
N SER A 40 -0.72 6.21 0.38
CA SER A 40 0.68 6.43 0.75
C SER A 40 0.96 6.08 2.21
N GLY A 41 2.25 5.93 2.57
CA GLY A 41 2.67 5.74 3.95
C GLY A 41 2.17 6.84 4.91
N THR A 42 2.16 8.10 4.46
CA THR A 42 1.61 9.21 5.22
C THR A 42 0.10 9.05 5.46
N LYS A 43 -0.66 8.64 4.43
CA LYS A 43 -2.10 8.38 4.57
C LYS A 43 -2.37 7.21 5.53
N MET A 44 -1.61 6.11 5.42
CA MET A 44 -1.70 4.99 6.36
C MET A 44 -1.46 5.43 7.81
N ARG A 45 -0.41 6.22 8.05
CA ARG A 45 -0.11 6.76 9.39
C ARG A 45 -1.26 7.60 9.94
N THR A 46 -1.87 8.45 9.10
CA THR A 46 -3.03 9.25 9.51
C THR A 46 -4.23 8.37 9.85
N LEU A 47 -4.60 7.42 8.98
CA LEU A 47 -5.70 6.48 9.23
C LEU A 47 -5.51 5.73 10.55
N ALA A 48 -4.33 5.15 10.74
CA ALA A 48 -3.97 4.42 11.95
C ALA A 48 -4.09 5.28 13.22
N LYS A 49 -3.57 6.51 13.20
CA LYS A 49 -3.66 7.46 14.32
C LYS A 49 -5.09 7.88 14.64
N THR A 50 -5.95 8.02 13.63
CA THR A 50 -7.37 8.37 13.83
C THR A 50 -8.26 7.16 14.14
N GLY A 51 -7.70 5.95 14.20
CA GLY A 51 -8.46 4.71 14.37
C GLY A 51 -9.32 4.32 13.16
N ALA A 52 -9.06 4.91 11.99
CA ALA A 52 -9.72 4.55 10.74
C ALA A 52 -8.97 3.40 10.05
N SER A 53 -9.67 2.62 9.23
CA SER A 53 -9.07 1.53 8.45
C SER A 53 -8.92 1.93 6.97
N PRO A 54 -7.93 1.37 6.24
CA PRO A 54 -7.92 1.45 4.79
C PRO A 54 -9.10 0.65 4.20
N PRO A 55 -9.40 0.82 2.91
CA PRO A 55 -10.41 0.03 2.21
C PRO A 55 -10.15 -1.48 2.30
N ASP A 56 -11.22 -2.26 2.35
CA ASP A 56 -11.14 -3.73 2.34
C ASP A 56 -10.36 -4.23 1.11
N GLY A 57 -9.45 -5.17 1.32
CA GLY A 57 -8.61 -5.71 0.24
C GLY A 57 -7.36 -4.88 -0.07
N PHE A 58 -7.13 -3.74 0.60
CA PHE A 58 -5.85 -3.03 0.54
C PHE A 58 -4.75 -3.74 1.34
N MET A 59 -5.08 -4.22 2.53
CA MET A 59 -4.18 -4.90 3.44
C MET A 59 -4.93 -5.96 4.23
N GLU A 60 -4.25 -7.04 4.60
CA GLU A 60 -4.80 -8.06 5.47
C GLU A 60 -5.14 -7.45 6.85
N PRO A 61 -6.32 -7.73 7.45
CA PRO A 61 -6.78 -7.09 8.67
C PRO A 61 -5.85 -7.23 9.89
N GLU A 62 -5.22 -8.39 10.10
CA GLU A 62 -4.29 -8.59 11.22
C GLU A 62 -3.00 -7.77 11.03
N ALA A 63 -2.46 -7.71 9.82
CA ALA A 63 -1.34 -6.85 9.47
C ALA A 63 -1.68 -5.37 9.68
N TRP A 64 -2.89 -4.94 9.28
CA TRP A 64 -3.35 -3.58 9.55
C TRP A 64 -3.42 -3.29 11.05
N ARG A 65 -3.96 -4.22 11.85
CA ARG A 65 -4.02 -4.09 13.32
C ARG A 65 -2.65 -3.86 13.94
N ILE A 66 -1.62 -4.56 13.46
CA ILE A 66 -0.23 -4.38 13.93
C ILE A 66 0.24 -2.95 13.62
N LEU A 67 0.05 -2.47 12.39
CA LEU A 67 0.44 -1.11 12.00
C LEU A 67 -0.34 -0.04 12.76
N ALA A 68 -1.66 -0.23 12.92
CA ALA A 68 -2.51 0.67 13.67
C ALA A 68 -2.03 0.80 15.12
N THR A 69 -1.76 -0.33 15.77
CA THR A 69 -1.24 -0.40 17.14
C THR A 69 0.10 0.33 17.26
N TYR A 70 1.01 0.13 16.29
CA TYR A 70 2.30 0.83 16.27
C TYR A 70 2.13 2.36 16.22
N TYR A 71 1.31 2.87 15.30
CA TYR A 71 1.16 4.32 15.13
C TYR A 71 0.34 5.00 16.24
N GLN A 72 -0.57 4.27 16.88
CA GLN A 72 -1.32 4.75 18.06
C GLN A 72 -0.43 4.90 19.29
N ASN A 73 0.56 4.00 19.46
CA ASN A 73 1.50 4.04 20.57
C ASN A 73 2.74 4.91 20.32
N LEU A 74 2.86 5.50 19.12
CA LEU A 74 4.00 6.36 18.79
C LEU A 74 3.92 7.65 19.61
N PRO A 75 4.99 8.06 20.33
CA PRO A 75 5.01 9.32 21.05
C PRO A 75 4.64 10.49 20.13
N GLN A 76 3.73 11.36 20.57
CA GLN A 76 3.48 12.61 19.88
C GLN A 76 4.68 13.53 20.12
N SER A 77 5.40 13.84 19.04
CA SER A 77 6.48 14.82 19.02
C SER A 77 5.90 16.23 18.88
#